data_AF-A0A416CR53-F1
#
_entry.id   AF-A0A416CR53-F1
#
_cell.length_a   1.000
_cell.length_b   1.000
_cell.length_c   1.000
_cell.angle_alpha   90.00
_cell.angle_beta   90.00
_cell.angle_gamma   90.00
#
_symmetry.space_group_name_H-M   'P 1'
#
loop_
_entity.id
_entity.type
_entity.pdbx_description
1 polymer ?
#
loop_
_entity_poly.entity_id
_entity_poly.type
_entity_poly.pdbx_seq_one_letter_code
_entity_poly.pdbx_strand_id
1 'polypeptide(L)'
;ITDLLDTLRANLDHCVGMAANMIGVKKNIIVVAAGPFQFAMVNPVITKKTGAFQTEEGCLSLEGVRPCTRYKEIEVDYLDANFKKQHGKYSGWTAQIIQHEIDHCNGVVI
;
A
#
# COMPACT_ATOMS: atom_id res chain seq x y z
N ILE A 1 -7.30 -12.12 -0.20
CA ILE A 1 -7.24 -11.10 0.88
C ILE A 1 -6.67 -11.73 2.13
N THR A 2 -7.27 -12.82 2.64
CA THR A 2 -6.76 -13.57 3.79
C THR A 2 -5.28 -13.93 3.66
N ASP A 3 -4.88 -14.63 2.59
CA ASP A 3 -3.47 -15.02 2.40
C ASP A 3 -2.51 -13.83 2.40
N LEU A 4 -2.94 -12.69 1.82
CA LEU A 4 -2.13 -11.48 1.76
C LEU A 4 -2.01 -10.81 3.14
N LEU A 5 -3.09 -10.79 3.93
CA LEU A 5 -3.06 -10.33 5.32
C LEU A 5 -2.22 -11.25 6.21
N ASP A 6 -2.33 -12.56 6.05
CA ASP A 6 -1.55 -13.52 6.83
C ASP A 6 -0.06 -13.43 6.50
N THR A 7 0.28 -13.19 5.23
CA THR A 7 1.67 -12.92 4.83
C THR A 7 2.18 -11.61 5.44
N LEU A 8 1.40 -10.53 5.41
CA LEU A 8 1.76 -9.28 6.07
C LEU A 8 1.99 -9.50 7.57
N ARG A 9 1.08 -10.23 8.24
CA ARG A 9 1.16 -10.56 9.68
C ARG A 9 2.43 -11.31 10.05
N ALA A 10 2.83 -12.26 9.22
CA ALA A 10 4.05 -13.04 9.41
C ALA A 10 5.34 -12.20 9.32
N ASN A 11 5.27 -10.99 8.75
CA ASN A 11 6.43 -10.12 8.51
C ASN A 11 6.28 -8.73 9.17
N LEU A 12 5.36 -8.54 10.12
CA LEU A 12 5.05 -7.22 10.72
C LEU A 12 6.23 -6.55 11.44
N ASP A 13 7.25 -7.31 11.82
CA ASP A 13 8.46 -6.78 12.45
C ASP A 13 9.31 -5.95 11.48
N HIS A 14 9.14 -6.12 10.18
CA HIS A 14 9.92 -5.40 9.15
C HIS A 14 9.11 -5.04 7.88
N CYS A 15 7.81 -5.29 7.84
CA CYS A 15 6.91 -5.00 6.72
C CYS A 15 5.62 -4.30 7.19
N VAL A 16 5.22 -3.26 6.46
CA VAL A 16 4.05 -2.42 6.79
C VAL A 16 2.97 -2.37 5.70
N GLY A 17 3.23 -2.99 4.54
CA GLY A 17 2.31 -3.03 3.41
C GLY A 17 2.69 -4.15 2.45
N MET A 18 1.70 -4.71 1.77
CA MET A 18 1.93 -5.67 0.69
C MET A 18 0.88 -5.56 -0.41
N ALA A 19 1.32 -5.74 -1.65
CA ALA A 19 0.47 -5.90 -2.82
C ALA A 19 0.33 -7.37 -3.22
N ALA A 20 -0.82 -7.75 -3.79
CA ALA A 20 -1.12 -9.14 -4.13
C ALA A 20 -0.13 -9.77 -5.12
N ASN A 21 0.52 -8.97 -5.98
CA ASN A 21 1.55 -9.46 -6.89
C ASN A 21 2.78 -10.01 -6.16
N MET A 22 3.09 -9.54 -4.95
CA MET A 22 4.21 -10.02 -4.13
C MET A 22 4.02 -11.47 -3.66
N ILE A 23 2.77 -11.95 -3.63
CA ILE A 23 2.43 -13.37 -3.35
C ILE A 23 2.06 -14.13 -4.63
N GLY A 24 2.46 -13.62 -5.81
CA GLY A 24 2.22 -14.25 -7.10
C GLY A 24 0.80 -14.10 -7.66
N VAL A 25 -0.05 -13.27 -7.05
CA VAL A 25 -1.45 -13.08 -7.46
C VAL A 25 -1.61 -11.78 -8.25
N LYS A 26 -1.91 -11.90 -9.55
CA LYS A 26 -2.14 -10.74 -10.45
C LYS A 26 -3.53 -10.11 -10.26
N LYS A 27 -3.78 -9.55 -9.07
CA LYS A 27 -4.99 -8.78 -8.75
C LYS A 27 -4.60 -7.41 -8.19
N ASN A 28 -5.39 -6.39 -8.46
CA ASN A 28 -5.21 -5.07 -7.88
C ASN A 28 -5.77 -5.04 -6.45
N ILE A 29 -5.02 -5.61 -5.50
CA ILE A 29 -5.39 -5.71 -4.09
C ILE A 29 -4.14 -5.43 -3.26
N ILE A 30 -4.28 -4.55 -2.28
CA ILE A 30 -3.22 -4.22 -1.32
C ILE A 30 -3.71 -4.45 0.11
N VAL A 31 -2.78 -4.67 1.03
CA VAL A 31 -3.01 -4.65 2.48
C VAL A 31 -2.03 -3.67 3.12
N VAL A 32 -2.49 -2.97 4.15
CA VAL A 32 -1.73 -1.92 4.82
C VAL A 32 -1.84 -2.10 6.32
N ALA A 33 -0.71 -2.02 7.02
CA ALA A 33 -0.64 -1.92 8.47
C ALA A 33 -0.53 -0.44 8.88
N ALA A 34 -1.55 0.07 9.57
CA ALA A 34 -1.60 1.40 10.14
C ALA A 34 -1.71 1.32 11.66
N GLY A 35 -0.55 1.26 12.33
CA GLY A 35 -0.49 1.03 13.78
C GLY A 35 -1.08 -0.34 14.14
N PRO A 36 -2.04 -0.43 15.08
CA PRO A 36 -2.64 -1.71 15.46
C PRO A 36 -3.63 -2.25 14.43
N PHE A 37 -3.99 -1.47 13.41
CA PHE A 37 -4.99 -1.83 12.42
C PHE A 37 -4.36 -2.33 11.13
N GLN A 38 -4.95 -3.37 10.55
CA GLN A 38 -4.62 -3.86 9.22
C GLN A 38 -5.88 -3.88 8.39
N PHE A 39 -5.80 -3.38 7.17
CA PHE A 39 -6.95 -3.34 6.29
C PHE A 39 -6.54 -3.60 4.83
N ALA A 40 -7.50 -4.06 4.04
CA ALA A 40 -7.31 -4.34 2.62
C ALA A 40 -8.02 -3.28 1.78
N MET A 41 -7.42 -2.94 0.64
CA MET A 41 -8.08 -2.18 -0.41
C MET A 41 -8.11 -3.01 -1.69
N VAL A 42 -9.30 -3.20 -2.25
CA VAL A 42 -9.53 -3.88 -3.52
C VAL A 42 -9.77 -2.83 -4.59
N ASN A 43 -9.06 -2.95 -5.71
CA ASN A 43 -9.03 -2.00 -6.82
C ASN A 43 -8.82 -0.54 -6.37
N PRO A 44 -7.82 -0.23 -5.52
CA PRO A 44 -7.57 1.14 -5.10
C PRO A 44 -7.18 2.05 -6.26
N VAL A 45 -7.72 3.26 -6.26
CA VAL A 45 -7.41 4.33 -7.21
C VAL A 45 -7.19 5.63 -6.46
N ILE A 46 -6.00 6.22 -6.58
CA ILE A 46 -5.72 7.53 -6.00
C ILE A 46 -6.43 8.60 -6.83
N THR A 47 -7.38 9.29 -6.22
CA THR A 47 -8.18 10.35 -6.85
C THR A 47 -7.60 11.74 -6.63
N LYS A 48 -6.76 11.92 -5.61
CA LYS A 48 -6.08 13.19 -5.32
C LYS A 48 -4.74 12.98 -4.62
N LYS A 49 -3.79 13.86 -4.89
CA LYS A 49 -2.43 13.87 -4.31
C LYS A 49 -2.03 15.30 -3.94
N THR A 50 -1.55 15.53 -2.72
CA THR A 50 -1.15 16.87 -2.24
C THR A 50 0.18 16.82 -1.49
N GLY A 51 1.03 17.83 -1.70
CA GLY A 51 2.28 18.01 -0.96
C GLY A 51 3.34 16.98 -1.30
N ALA A 52 3.88 17.04 -2.53
CA ALA A 52 4.98 16.18 -2.94
C ALA A 52 6.22 16.38 -2.05
N PHE A 53 6.93 15.30 -1.76
CA PHE A 53 8.19 15.31 -1.02
C PHE A 53 9.09 14.15 -1.47
N GLN A 54 10.39 14.30 -1.26
CA GLN A 54 11.37 13.23 -1.46
C GLN A 54 11.53 12.43 -0.17
N THR A 55 11.68 11.12 -0.31
CA THR A 55 11.87 10.18 0.79
C THR A 55 12.63 8.95 0.30
N GLU A 56 12.97 8.04 1.20
CA GLU A 56 13.58 6.76 0.87
C GLU A 56 12.68 5.64 1.38
N GLU A 57 12.56 4.57 0.59
CA GLU A 57 11.74 3.41 0.92
C GLU A 57 12.54 2.12 0.74
N GLY A 58 12.24 1.11 1.56
CA GLY A 58 12.63 -0.27 1.32
C GLY A 58 11.44 -1.08 0.81
N CYS A 59 11.71 -2.27 0.27
CA CYS A 59 10.67 -3.20 -0.20
C CYS A 59 11.12 -4.62 0.10
N LEU A 60 10.22 -5.52 0.54
CA LEU A 60 10.56 -6.94 0.77
C LEU A 60 11.12 -7.65 -0.47
N SER A 61 10.86 -7.11 -1.66
CA SER A 61 11.38 -7.66 -2.92
C SER A 61 12.78 -7.14 -3.31
N LEU A 62 13.37 -6.22 -2.53
CA LEU A 62 14.63 -5.55 -2.86
C LEU A 62 15.55 -5.41 -1.64
N GLU A 63 16.86 -5.46 -1.87
CA GLU A 63 17.83 -5.10 -0.83
C GLU A 63 18.04 -3.58 -0.75
N GLY A 64 18.15 -3.07 0.48
CA GLY A 64 18.45 -1.67 0.76
C GLY A 64 17.25 -0.72 0.63
N VAL A 65 17.54 0.57 0.50
CA VAL A 65 16.55 1.64 0.31
C VAL A 65 16.80 2.39 -0.99
N ARG A 66 15.75 2.96 -1.57
CA ARG A 66 15.80 3.75 -2.81
C ARG A 66 15.07 5.09 -2.64
N PRO A 67 15.60 6.18 -3.21
CA PRO A 67 14.93 7.47 -3.19
C PRO A 67 13.68 7.44 -4.07
N CYS A 68 12.59 8.03 -3.59
CA CYS A 68 11.34 8.15 -4.35
C CYS A 68 10.58 9.43 -3.99
N THR A 69 9.62 9.78 -4.86
CA THR A 69 8.71 10.91 -4.62
C THR A 69 7.36 10.41 -4.13
N ARG A 70 6.89 10.97 -3.03
CA ARG A 70 5.60 10.64 -2.41
C ARG A 70 4.80 11.91 -2.13
N TYR A 71 3.51 11.74 -1.84
CA TYR A 71 2.61 12.83 -1.50
C TYR A 71 2.15 12.70 -0.05
N LYS A 72 2.20 13.82 0.69
CA LYS A 72 1.87 13.88 2.12
C LYS A 72 0.42 13.52 2.40
N GLU A 73 -0.49 13.86 1.50
CA GLU A 73 -1.90 13.49 1.58
C GLU A 73 -2.39 12.90 0.26
N ILE A 74 -3.24 11.87 0.36
CA ILE A 74 -3.92 11.25 -0.77
C ILE A 74 -5.40 11.04 -0.45
N GLU A 75 -6.24 11.05 -1.49
CA GLU A 75 -7.60 10.54 -1.46
C GLU A 75 -7.68 9.30 -2.36
N VAL A 76 -8.36 8.25 -1.90
CA VAL A 76 -8.37 6.93 -2.56
C VAL A 76 -9.79 6.37 -2.61
N ASP A 77 -10.22 5.99 -3.81
CA ASP A 77 -11.43 5.18 -4.03
C ASP A 77 -11.04 3.71 -4.04
N TYR A 78 -11.77 2.86 -3.31
CA TYR A 78 -11.51 1.42 -3.26
C TYR A 78 -12.75 0.64 -2.80
N LEU A 79 -12.70 -0.69 -2.89
CA LEU A 79 -13.62 -1.57 -2.20
C LEU A 79 -12.94 -2.17 -0.98
N ASP A 80 -13.64 -2.22 0.16
CA ASP A 80 -13.14 -2.91 1.35
C ASP A 80 -13.20 -4.45 1.20
N ALA A 81 -12.80 -5.17 2.25
CA ALA A 81 -12.81 -6.64 2.25
C ALA A 81 -14.20 -7.27 2.07
N ASN A 82 -15.28 -6.50 2.29
CA ASN A 82 -16.66 -6.91 2.06
C ASN A 82 -17.20 -6.41 0.71
N PHE A 83 -16.31 -5.93 -0.17
CA PHE A 83 -16.65 -5.34 -1.48
C PHE A 83 -17.55 -4.11 -1.42
N LYS A 84 -17.59 -3.41 -0.27
CA LYS A 84 -18.32 -2.15 -0.15
C LYS A 84 -17.42 -1.00 -0.61
N LYS A 85 -18.00 -0.08 -1.39
CA LYS A 85 -17.31 1.14 -1.86
C LYS A 85 -16.89 2.02 -0.69
N GLN A 86 -15.66 2.49 -0.74
CA GLN A 86 -15.06 3.40 0.21
C GLN A 86 -14.39 4.54 -0.54
N HIS A 87 -14.39 5.72 0.08
CA HIS A 87 -13.58 6.87 -0.29
C HIS A 87 -12.83 7.31 0.96
N GLY A 88 -11.51 7.16 0.95
CA GLY A 88 -10.66 7.40 2.12
C GLY A 88 -9.66 8.53 1.89
N LYS A 89 -9.51 9.41 2.88
CA LYS A 89 -8.41 10.38 2.93
C LYS A 89 -7.33 9.88 3.89
N TYR A 90 -6.10 9.80 3.40
CA TYR A 90 -4.94 9.32 4.16
C TYR A 90 -3.82 10.35 4.13
N SER A 91 -3.01 10.37 5.18
CA SER A 91 -1.85 11.27 5.28
C SER A 91 -0.66 10.60 5.93
N GLY A 92 0.51 11.25 5.79
CA GLY A 92 1.75 10.82 6.42
C GLY A 92 2.17 9.41 6.01
N TRP A 93 2.60 8.61 7.01
CA TRP A 93 3.14 7.27 6.78
C TRP A 93 2.15 6.32 6.10
N THR A 94 0.89 6.31 6.53
CA THR A 94 -0.15 5.47 5.91
C THR A 94 -0.36 5.84 4.44
N ALA A 95 -0.36 7.14 4.10
CA ALA A 95 -0.46 7.57 2.71
C ALA A 95 0.74 7.10 1.89
N GLN A 96 1.94 7.15 2.46
CA GLN A 96 3.16 6.69 1.80
C GLN A 96 3.11 5.18 1.49
N ILE A 97 2.72 4.35 2.47
CA ILE A 97 2.55 2.90 2.26
C ILE A 97 1.53 2.63 1.16
N ILE A 98 0.35 3.26 1.20
CA ILE A 98 -0.69 3.04 0.19
C ILE A 98 -0.17 3.39 -1.22
N GLN A 99 0.57 4.49 -1.37
CA GLN A 99 1.18 4.84 -2.66
C GLN A 99 2.15 3.76 -3.15
N HIS A 100 3.02 3.26 -2.26
CA HIS A 100 3.96 2.19 -2.56
C HIS A 100 3.26 0.90 -3.04
N GLU A 101 2.23 0.44 -2.31
CA GLU A 101 1.54 -0.80 -2.67
C GLU A 101 0.72 -0.68 -3.96
N ILE A 102 0.15 0.51 -4.22
CA ILE A 102 -0.54 0.79 -5.49
C ILE A 102 0.46 0.76 -6.67
N ASP A 103 1.66 1.32 -6.48
CA ASP A 103 2.72 1.25 -7.49
C ASP A 103 3.07 -0.21 -7.82
N HIS A 104 3.21 -1.07 -6.81
CA HIS A 104 3.40 -2.51 -7.01
C HIS A 104 2.29 -3.13 -7.87
N CYS A 105 1.01 -2.85 -7.59
CA CYS A 105 -0.09 -3.35 -8.41
C CYS A 105 -0.04 -2.88 -9.87
N ASN A 106 0.59 -1.73 -10.14
CA ASN A 106 0.82 -1.20 -11.48
C ASN A 106 2.14 -1.66 -12.11
N GLY A 107 2.89 -2.55 -11.45
CA GLY A 107 4.20 -3.04 -11.93
C GLY A 107 5.32 -2.00 -11.78
N VAL A 108 5.10 -0.95 -11.00
CA VAL A 108 6.10 0.05 -10.65
C VAL A 108 6.74 -0.37 -9.33
N VAL A 109 8.07 -0.44 -9.30
CA VAL A 109 8.85 -0.72 -8.10
C VAL A 109 9.79 0.47 -7.89
N ILE A 110 10.04 0.81 -6.63
CA ILE A 110 11.00 1.85 -6.22
C ILE A 110 12.42 1.60 -6.76
#